data_AF-A0A182NR57-F1
#
_entry.id   AF-A0A182NR57-F1
#
_cell.length_a   1.000
_cell.length_b   1.000
_cell.length_c   1.000
_cell.angle_alpha   90.00
_cell.angle_beta   90.00
_cell.angle_gamma   90.00
#
_symmetry.space_group_name_H-M   'P 1'
#
loop_
_entity.id
_entity.type
_entity.pdbx_description
1 polymer ?
#
loop_
_entity_poly.entity_id
_entity_poly.type
_entity_poly.pdbx_seq_one_letter_code
_entity_poly.pdbx_strand_id
1 'polypeptide(L)'
;MTLVMWIRRTTDKVSLLTVGNNTYSGDPRIKVKFQYPNNWRLHINPIKSDDAGLYMCQVSTHPPRVFATNLTVLEPAVRIVDEMGYEFFDRYYKLGSTIEISCQVSMSYLASLPPSSKSSSQQQRSKASVSSQANTLDEMTKQGPGNTKDDNKQFDSSERGLISWTKDGAELPKDVKMSFSGTKQWLISRISILQANRVHNGVYNCTVAGKQSTSAQVQVLNGT
;
A
#
# COMPACT_ATOMS: atom_id res chain seq x y z
N MET A 1 -40.95 17.02 8.44
CA MET A 1 -39.61 17.33 7.91
C MET A 1 -38.72 16.11 8.16
N THR A 2 -38.19 15.47 7.12
CA THR A 2 -37.33 14.26 7.27
C THR A 2 -35.88 14.68 7.48
N LEU A 3 -35.30 14.30 8.61
CA LEU A 3 -33.89 14.54 8.93
C LEU A 3 -33.07 13.29 8.61
N VAL A 4 -31.84 13.50 8.13
CA VAL A 4 -30.85 12.44 7.89
C VAL A 4 -29.74 12.56 8.91
N MET A 5 -29.40 11.45 9.55
CA MET A 5 -28.37 11.38 10.59
C MET A 5 -27.30 10.37 10.18
N TRP A 6 -26.04 10.72 10.42
CA TRP A 6 -24.92 9.80 10.26
C TRP A 6 -24.39 9.39 11.62
N ILE A 7 -24.20 8.09 11.80
CA ILE A 7 -23.79 7.48 13.06
C ILE A 7 -22.63 6.53 12.74
N ARG A 8 -21.57 6.56 13.55
CA ARG A 8 -20.49 5.57 13.53
C ARG A 8 -20.64 4.63 14.71
N ARG A 9 -20.58 3.33 14.45
CA ARG A 9 -20.61 2.29 15.49
C ARG A 9 -19.28 1.55 15.50
N THR A 10 -18.57 1.66 16.61
CA THR A 10 -17.45 0.78 16.95
C THR A 10 -17.93 -0.30 17.92
N THR A 11 -17.06 -1.26 18.26
CA THR A 11 -17.38 -2.33 19.22
C THR A 11 -17.85 -1.76 20.56
N ASP A 12 -17.19 -0.69 21.03
CA ASP A 12 -17.38 -0.17 22.39
C ASP A 12 -18.19 1.13 22.44
N LYS A 13 -18.44 1.79 21.30
CA LYS A 13 -19.06 3.11 21.27
C LYS A 13 -19.96 3.33 20.05
N VAL A 14 -21.08 4.02 20.28
CA VAL A 14 -21.90 4.62 19.23
C VAL A 14 -21.68 6.13 19.25
N SER A 15 -21.28 6.71 18.12
CA SER A 15 -21.00 8.14 17.98
C SER A 15 -21.90 8.76 16.92
N LEU A 16 -22.66 9.78 17.30
CA LEU A 16 -23.39 10.63 16.36
C LEU A 16 -22.39 11.52 15.61
N LEU A 17 -22.37 11.42 14.29
CA LEU A 17 -21.48 12.21 13.46
C LEU A 17 -22.14 13.52 13.03
N THR A 18 -23.35 13.45 12.49
CA THR A 18 -24.04 14.60 11.88
C THR A 18 -25.56 14.44 11.97
N VAL A 19 -26.29 15.57 12.02
CA VAL A 19 -27.76 15.63 11.90
C VAL A 19 -28.12 16.71 10.89
N GLY A 20 -28.73 16.33 9.78
CA GLY A 20 -28.92 17.22 8.64
C GLY A 20 -27.57 17.79 8.19
N ASN A 21 -27.46 19.12 8.14
CA ASN A 21 -26.22 19.81 7.75
C ASN A 21 -25.27 20.11 8.93
N ASN A 22 -25.66 19.74 10.16
CA ASN A 22 -24.91 20.06 11.37
C ASN A 22 -23.99 18.89 11.74
N THR A 23 -22.69 19.15 11.92
CA THR A 23 -21.71 18.16 12.38
C THR A 23 -21.61 18.18 13.90
N TYR A 24 -21.75 17.01 14.52
CA TYR A 24 -21.62 16.78 15.97
C TYR A 24 -20.32 16.05 16.34
N SER A 25 -19.67 15.41 15.36
CA SER A 25 -18.36 14.80 15.57
C SER A 25 -17.30 15.86 15.92
N GLY A 26 -16.41 15.55 16.86
CA GLY A 26 -15.24 16.39 17.16
C GLY A 26 -14.13 16.30 16.10
N ASP A 27 -14.26 15.41 15.12
CA ASP A 27 -13.29 15.27 14.03
C ASP A 27 -13.57 16.28 12.90
N PRO A 28 -12.68 17.25 12.65
CA PRO A 28 -12.90 18.30 11.64
C PRO A 28 -12.90 17.78 10.19
N ARG A 29 -12.44 16.55 9.97
CA ARG A 29 -12.43 15.88 8.66
C ARG A 29 -13.82 15.44 8.22
N ILE A 30 -14.73 15.26 9.19
CA ILE A 30 -16.08 14.76 8.98
C ILE A 30 -17.01 15.91 8.63
N LYS A 31 -17.57 15.86 7.42
CA LYS A 31 -18.51 16.85 6.90
C LYS A 31 -19.67 16.16 6.19
N VAL A 32 -20.79 16.86 6.07
CA VAL A 32 -21.90 16.45 5.21
C VAL A 32 -21.79 17.17 3.87
N LYS A 33 -21.97 16.45 2.78
CA LYS A 33 -22.20 17.01 1.45
C LYS A 33 -23.62 16.67 1.01
N PHE A 34 -24.44 17.70 0.82
CA PHE A 34 -25.77 17.57 0.26
C PHE A 34 -25.71 17.76 -1.27
N GLN A 35 -26.33 16.85 -2.01
CA GLN A 35 -26.58 17.01 -3.44
C GLN A 35 -28.08 16.90 -3.69
N TYR A 36 -28.62 17.88 -4.42
CA TYR A 36 -30.02 17.88 -4.81
C TYR A 36 -30.27 16.80 -5.89
N PRO A 37 -31.40 16.08 -5.84
CA PRO A 37 -32.37 16.00 -4.75
C PRO A 37 -32.00 14.92 -3.70
N ASN A 38 -32.21 15.23 -2.42
CA ASN A 38 -32.20 14.27 -1.29
C ASN A 38 -30.96 13.35 -1.14
N ASN A 39 -29.80 13.73 -1.67
CA ASN A 39 -28.59 12.93 -1.56
C ASN A 39 -27.67 13.48 -0.46
N TRP A 40 -27.71 12.84 0.70
CA TRP A 40 -26.91 13.19 1.87
C TRP A 40 -25.69 12.28 1.95
N ARG A 41 -24.49 12.84 1.80
CA ARG A 41 -23.24 12.07 1.82
C ARG A 41 -22.38 12.45 3.01
N LEU A 42 -21.92 11.44 3.74
CA LEU A 42 -20.84 11.59 4.70
C LEU A 42 -19.51 11.73 3.94
N HIS A 43 -18.77 12.78 4.24
CA HIS A 43 -17.48 13.08 3.62
C HIS A 43 -16.41 13.11 4.70
N ILE A 44 -15.38 12.27 4.55
CA ILE A 44 -14.24 12.16 5.46
C ILE A 44 -12.98 12.42 4.64
N ASN A 45 -12.25 13.50 4.94
CA ASN A 45 -11.01 13.82 4.24
C ASN A 45 -10.02 14.59 5.12
N PRO A 46 -8.73 14.19 5.18
CA PRO A 46 -8.15 12.95 4.61
C PRO A 46 -8.68 11.70 5.31
N ILE A 47 -8.70 10.55 4.65
CA ILE A 47 -9.07 9.26 5.26
C ILE A 47 -7.87 8.66 6.01
N LYS A 48 -8.13 7.96 7.11
CA LYS A 48 -7.14 7.22 7.92
C LYS A 48 -7.55 5.75 8.02
N SER A 49 -6.59 4.86 8.24
CA SER A 49 -6.84 3.42 8.51
C SER A 49 -7.90 3.23 9.61
N ASP A 50 -7.80 4.04 10.66
CA ASP A 50 -8.65 4.00 11.84
C ASP A 50 -10.08 4.47 11.57
N ASP A 51 -10.38 5.01 10.38
CA ASP A 51 -11.74 5.37 9.99
C ASP A 51 -12.54 4.15 9.53
N ALA A 52 -11.90 3.01 9.30
CA ALA A 52 -12.59 1.77 8.95
C ALA A 52 -13.66 1.40 10.01
N GLY A 53 -14.74 0.76 9.56
CA GLY A 53 -15.80 0.26 10.43
C GLY A 53 -17.21 0.59 9.96
N LEU A 54 -18.19 0.37 10.84
CA LEU A 54 -19.61 0.45 10.51
C LEU A 54 -20.15 1.89 10.61
N TYR A 55 -20.70 2.38 9.51
CA TYR A 55 -21.41 3.66 9.42
C TYR A 55 -22.88 3.41 9.11
N MET A 56 -23.74 4.18 9.74
CA MET A 56 -25.19 4.09 9.57
C MET A 56 -25.75 5.44 9.18
N CYS A 57 -26.57 5.44 8.14
CA CYS A 57 -27.44 6.55 7.75
C CYS A 57 -28.84 6.26 8.28
N GLN A 58 -29.37 7.13 9.13
CA GLN A 58 -30.71 7.01 9.71
C GLN A 58 -31.60 8.16 9.24
N VAL A 59 -32.80 7.83 8.76
CA VAL A 59 -33.83 8.80 8.38
C VAL A 59 -34.91 8.84 9.45
N SER A 60 -35.29 10.05 9.88
CA SER A 60 -36.27 10.30 10.95
C SER A 60 -37.74 10.05 10.53
N THR A 61 -38.01 8.95 9.83
CA THR A 61 -39.37 8.49 9.51
C THR A 61 -39.99 7.75 10.70
N HIS A 62 -41.30 7.48 10.64
CA HIS A 62 -41.98 6.59 11.58
C HIS A 62 -42.50 5.35 10.83
N PRO A 63 -41.90 4.16 10.99
CA PRO A 63 -40.73 3.85 11.83
C PRO A 63 -39.41 4.40 11.22
N PRO A 64 -38.35 4.59 12.03
CA PRO A 64 -37.06 5.06 11.54
C PRO A 64 -36.45 4.08 10.53
N ARG A 65 -35.97 4.61 9.41
CA ARG A 65 -35.28 3.81 8.40
C ARG A 65 -33.77 3.94 8.58
N VAL A 66 -33.07 2.80 8.58
CA VAL A 66 -31.62 2.74 8.77
C VAL A 66 -30.99 2.03 7.58
N PHE A 67 -29.91 2.59 7.07
CA PHE A 67 -29.03 1.97 6.10
C PHE A 67 -27.62 1.89 6.69
N ALA A 68 -27.07 0.68 6.80
CA ALA A 68 -25.76 0.43 7.39
C ALA A 68 -24.76 0.00 6.31
N THR A 69 -23.55 0.54 6.36
CA THR A 69 -22.46 0.21 5.44
C THR A 69 -21.14 0.07 6.20
N ASN A 70 -20.33 -0.91 5.83
CA ASN A 70 -18.99 -1.06 6.39
C ASN A 70 -17.99 -0.32 5.50
N LEU A 71 -17.27 0.65 6.06
CA LEU A 71 -16.19 1.35 5.38
C LEU A 71 -14.90 0.54 5.56
N THR A 72 -14.32 0.10 4.45
CA THR A 72 -12.97 -0.47 4.42
C THR A 72 -12.00 0.60 3.91
N VAL A 73 -10.91 0.80 4.64
CA VAL A 73 -9.83 1.70 4.22
C VAL A 73 -8.68 0.82 3.75
N LEU A 74 -8.34 0.93 2.48
CA LEU A 74 -7.23 0.19 1.90
C LEU A 74 -5.92 0.93 2.20
N GLU A 75 -4.85 0.16 2.39
CA GLU A 75 -3.50 0.71 2.46
C GLU A 75 -3.16 1.41 1.14
N PRO A 76 -2.29 2.45 1.17
CA PRO A 76 -1.84 3.08 -0.06
C PRO A 76 -1.18 2.05 -0.97
N ALA A 77 -1.55 2.08 -2.25
CA ALA A 77 -1.01 1.16 -3.25
C ALA A 77 0.52 1.24 -3.35
N VAL A 78 1.06 2.45 -3.21
CA VAL A 78 2.48 2.77 -3.29
C VAL A 78 2.77 3.90 -2.30
N ARG A 79 3.83 3.76 -1.50
CA ARG A 79 4.34 4.82 -0.62
C ARG A 79 5.86 4.84 -0.58
N ILE A 80 6.45 6.00 -0.32
CA ILE A 80 7.88 6.14 -0.04
C ILE A 80 8.06 6.32 1.46
N VAL A 81 8.92 5.49 2.04
CA VAL A 81 9.22 5.49 3.47
C VAL A 81 10.71 5.64 3.72
N ASP A 82 11.05 6.17 4.89
CA ASP A 82 12.42 6.23 5.36
C ASP A 82 12.91 4.87 5.89
N GLU A 83 14.16 4.84 6.34
CA GLU A 83 14.82 3.72 7.01
C GLU A 83 14.01 3.15 8.20
N MET A 84 13.21 3.97 8.90
CA MET A 84 12.35 3.54 10.01
C MET A 84 10.98 3.05 9.55
N GLY A 85 10.66 3.18 8.26
CA GLY A 85 9.37 2.81 7.70
C GLY A 85 8.30 3.91 7.82
N TYR A 86 8.67 5.14 8.16
CA TYR A 86 7.74 6.27 8.18
C TYR A 86 7.59 6.88 6.79
N GLU A 87 6.35 7.07 6.36
CA GLU A 87 6.04 7.74 5.09
C GLU A 87 6.43 9.22 5.16
N PHE A 88 7.06 9.72 4.09
CA PHE A 88 7.48 11.12 3.99
C PHE A 88 7.32 11.66 2.58
N PHE A 89 7.13 12.97 2.48
CA PHE A 89 7.08 13.72 1.21
C PHE A 89 8.27 14.66 1.05
N ASP A 90 8.89 15.10 2.14
CA ASP A 90 10.16 15.82 2.17
C ASP A 90 11.09 15.25 3.24
N ARG A 91 12.39 15.16 2.94
CA ARG A 91 13.40 14.71 3.91
C ARG A 91 14.73 15.40 3.71
N TYR A 92 15.38 15.69 4.82
CA TYR A 92 16.67 16.36 4.88
C TYR A 92 17.75 15.40 5.39
N TYR A 93 18.89 15.41 4.73
CA TYR A 93 20.07 14.61 5.05
C TYR A 93 21.30 15.51 5.16
N LYS A 94 22.32 15.05 5.87
CA LYS A 94 23.59 15.78 5.98
C LYS A 94 24.53 15.35 4.85
N LEU A 95 25.43 16.24 4.42
CA LEU A 95 26.53 15.84 3.55
C LEU A 95 27.30 14.65 4.16
N GLY A 96 27.62 13.66 3.33
CA GLY A 96 28.34 12.45 3.70
C GLY A 96 27.51 11.40 4.45
N SER A 97 26.26 11.68 4.85
CA SER A 97 25.42 10.67 5.49
C SER A 97 24.92 9.62 4.50
N THR A 98 24.51 8.46 5.02
CA THR A 98 23.79 7.46 4.23
C THR A 98 22.35 7.93 4.02
N ILE A 99 21.85 7.81 2.79
CA ILE A 99 20.43 7.95 2.47
C ILE A 99 19.89 6.56 2.18
N GLU A 100 18.89 6.14 2.93
CA GLU A 100 18.14 4.92 2.67
C GLU A 100 16.65 5.24 2.65
N ILE A 101 16.04 5.10 1.47
CA ILE A 101 14.61 5.29 1.28
C ILE A 101 14.04 4.11 0.51
N SER A 102 12.83 3.72 0.84
CA SER A 102 12.19 2.53 0.28
C SER A 102 10.84 2.86 -0.31
N CYS A 103 10.59 2.37 -1.51
CA CYS A 103 9.26 2.34 -2.10
C CYS A 103 8.59 1.03 -1.70
N GLN A 104 7.49 1.14 -0.97
CA GLN A 104 6.68 0.01 -0.55
C GLN A 104 5.43 -0.04 -1.42
N VAL A 105 5.26 -1.16 -2.10
CA VAL A 105 4.12 -1.44 -2.97
C VAL A 105 3.26 -2.52 -2.34
N SER A 106 1.97 -2.26 -2.18
CA SER A 106 1.06 -3.23 -1.56
C SER A 106 0.93 -4.48 -2.46
N MET A 107 1.06 -5.65 -1.86
CA MET A 107 0.85 -6.92 -2.55
C MET A 107 -0.59 -7.06 -3.08
N SER A 108 -1.55 -6.49 -2.36
CA SER A 108 -2.96 -6.46 -2.80
C SER A 108 -3.15 -5.63 -4.07
N TYR A 109 -2.42 -4.52 -4.20
CA TYR A 109 -2.41 -3.70 -5.41
C TYR A 109 -1.73 -4.43 -6.57
N LEU A 110 -0.58 -5.07 -6.34
CA LEU A 110 0.10 -5.87 -7.37
C LEU A 110 -0.78 -6.99 -7.91
N ALA A 111 -1.53 -7.68 -7.04
CA ALA A 111 -2.48 -8.72 -7.44
C ALA A 111 -3.67 -8.18 -8.26
N SER A 112 -3.99 -6.88 -8.12
CA SER A 112 -5.05 -6.22 -8.91
C SER A 112 -4.58 -5.79 -10.30
N LEU A 113 -3.27 -5.79 -10.56
CA LEU A 113 -2.75 -5.43 -11.87
C LEU A 113 -3.13 -6.51 -12.89
N PRO A 114 -3.58 -6.11 -14.10
CA PRO A 114 -3.82 -7.08 -15.15
C PRO A 114 -2.50 -7.81 -15.48
N PRO A 115 -2.54 -9.13 -15.71
CA PRO A 115 -1.36 -9.87 -16.08
C PRO A 115 -0.74 -9.24 -17.32
N SER A 116 0.57 -9.01 -17.29
CA SER A 116 1.30 -8.49 -18.44
C SER A 116 1.07 -9.44 -19.62
N SER A 117 0.41 -8.95 -20.67
CA SER A 117 0.22 -9.70 -21.90
C SER A 117 1.59 -10.01 -22.49
N LYS A 118 2.11 -11.21 -22.24
CA LYS A 118 3.22 -11.74 -23.02
C LYS A 118 2.70 -11.88 -24.46
N SER A 119 3.22 -11.07 -25.38
CA SER A 119 2.97 -11.25 -26.80
C SER A 119 3.42 -12.65 -27.23
N SER A 120 2.53 -13.32 -27.96
CA SER A 120 2.62 -14.67 -28.50
C SER A 120 3.89 -14.96 -29.31
N SER A 121 4.44 -16.17 -29.13
CA SER A 121 5.00 -16.95 -30.25
C SER A 121 4.76 -18.44 -30.04
N GLN A 122 4.26 -19.04 -31.11
CA GLN A 122 3.82 -20.41 -31.34
C GLN A 122 4.85 -21.50 -31.00
N GLN A 123 4.42 -22.66 -30.51
CA GLN A 123 4.56 -23.93 -31.26
C GLN A 123 3.79 -25.10 -30.62
N GLN A 124 2.85 -25.64 -31.39
CA GLN A 124 2.23 -26.96 -31.20
C GLN A 124 3.28 -28.07 -31.39
N ARG A 125 3.32 -29.06 -30.47
CA ARG A 125 3.35 -30.49 -30.86
C ARG A 125 3.05 -31.46 -29.70
N SER A 126 1.93 -32.18 -29.88
CA SER A 126 1.61 -33.58 -29.54
C SER A 126 2.19 -34.31 -28.30
N LYS A 127 1.26 -34.64 -27.39
CA LYS A 127 1.00 -35.93 -26.69
C LYS A 127 2.11 -37.00 -26.61
N ALA A 128 2.38 -37.47 -25.40
CA ALA A 128 2.37 -38.90 -25.06
C ALA A 128 2.12 -39.11 -23.55
N SER A 129 1.20 -40.02 -23.27
CA SER A 129 0.73 -40.51 -21.98
C SER A 129 1.57 -41.70 -21.51
N VAL A 130 1.97 -41.77 -20.25
CA VAL A 130 2.10 -43.05 -19.50
C VAL A 130 1.84 -42.80 -18.02
N SER A 131 0.87 -43.55 -17.49
CA SER A 131 0.50 -43.75 -16.09
C SER A 131 1.42 -44.75 -15.40
N SER A 132 1.69 -44.59 -14.10
CA SER A 132 1.50 -45.67 -13.10
C SER A 132 1.93 -45.26 -11.69
N GLN A 133 1.13 -45.73 -10.75
CA GLN A 133 1.17 -45.49 -9.31
C GLN A 133 2.20 -46.39 -8.57
N ALA A 134 2.40 -46.02 -7.31
CA ALA A 134 2.50 -46.89 -6.11
C ALA A 134 3.90 -47.23 -5.52
N ASN A 135 4.10 -46.65 -4.33
CA ASN A 135 4.53 -47.22 -3.04
C ASN A 135 5.77 -48.11 -2.93
N THR A 136 6.67 -47.73 -2.00
CA THR A 136 7.10 -48.57 -0.86
C THR A 136 7.61 -47.69 0.29
N LEU A 137 7.27 -48.10 1.52
CA LEU A 137 7.84 -47.62 2.79
C LEU A 137 9.21 -48.28 3.02
N ASP A 138 10.13 -47.63 3.74
CA ASP A 138 10.81 -48.24 4.90
C ASP A 138 11.69 -47.25 5.71
N GLU A 139 11.49 -47.34 7.03
CA GLU A 139 12.43 -47.31 8.16
C GLU A 139 13.41 -46.14 8.47
N MET A 140 13.03 -45.43 9.54
CA MET A 140 13.76 -44.81 10.67
C MET A 140 15.32 -44.88 10.74
N THR A 141 15.98 -43.77 11.11
CA THR A 141 16.90 -43.65 12.30
C THR A 141 17.64 -42.29 12.43
N LYS A 142 17.46 -41.65 13.61
CA LYS A 142 18.33 -40.76 14.46
C LYS A 142 18.79 -39.32 14.11
N GLN A 143 18.59 -38.51 15.17
CA GLN A 143 19.43 -37.45 15.79
C GLN A 143 19.41 -36.00 15.22
N GLY A 144 18.99 -35.06 16.08
CA GLY A 144 18.97 -33.58 15.85
C GLY A 144 20.35 -32.92 16.02
N PRO A 145 20.48 -31.61 16.33
CA PRO A 145 19.49 -30.55 16.59
C PRO A 145 19.66 -29.28 15.69
N GLY A 146 18.69 -28.36 15.73
CA GLY A 146 18.89 -26.92 15.47
C GLY A 146 19.00 -26.45 14.01
N ASN A 147 17.98 -25.74 13.53
CA ASN A 147 18.12 -24.34 13.09
C ASN A 147 16.78 -23.79 12.60
N THR A 148 16.39 -22.67 13.21
CA THR A 148 15.33 -21.76 12.79
C THR A 148 15.46 -21.46 11.30
N LYS A 149 14.47 -21.89 10.52
CA LYS A 149 14.31 -21.50 9.12
C LYS A 149 13.81 -20.07 9.10
N ASP A 150 14.71 -19.13 8.86
CA ASP A 150 14.36 -17.85 8.27
C ASP A 150 13.72 -18.11 6.91
N ASP A 151 12.42 -17.85 6.81
CA ASP A 151 11.65 -17.90 5.56
C ASP A 151 12.09 -16.75 4.65
N ASN A 152 13.25 -16.90 4.01
CA ASN A 152 13.68 -16.00 2.95
C ASN A 152 12.92 -16.37 1.67
N LYS A 153 11.66 -15.94 1.57
CA LYS A 153 10.82 -16.12 0.37
C LYS A 153 11.45 -15.32 -0.78
N GLN A 154 12.20 -16.01 -1.62
CA GLN A 154 12.89 -15.45 -2.78
C GLN A 154 11.86 -14.97 -3.81
N PHE A 155 11.65 -13.66 -3.87
CA PHE A 155 10.70 -13.01 -4.77
C PHE A 155 11.11 -13.15 -6.25
N ASP A 156 10.13 -13.50 -7.10
CA ASP A 156 10.32 -13.77 -8.52
C ASP A 156 10.85 -12.54 -9.28
N SER A 157 11.77 -12.80 -10.21
CA SER A 157 12.38 -11.84 -11.14
C SER A 157 11.36 -10.97 -11.89
N SER A 158 10.16 -11.50 -12.15
CA SER A 158 9.08 -10.81 -12.86
C SER A 158 8.49 -9.63 -12.07
N GLU A 159 8.46 -9.72 -10.74
CA GLU A 159 7.90 -8.68 -9.87
C GLU A 159 8.89 -7.52 -9.65
N ARG A 160 10.20 -7.80 -9.70
CA ARG A 160 11.27 -6.78 -9.59
C ARG A 160 11.27 -5.80 -10.76
N GLY A 161 10.90 -6.27 -11.96
CA GLY A 161 10.81 -5.45 -13.16
C GLY A 161 9.62 -4.49 -13.19
N LEU A 162 8.69 -4.60 -12.23
CA LEU A 162 7.51 -3.74 -12.16
C LEU A 162 7.79 -2.37 -11.54
N ILE A 163 8.83 -2.25 -10.70
CA ILE A 163 9.13 -1.00 -9.98
C ILE A 163 10.32 -0.31 -10.65
N SER A 164 10.13 0.95 -11.03
CA SER A 164 11.18 1.82 -11.54
C SER A 164 11.32 3.08 -10.70
N TRP A 165 12.54 3.56 -10.59
CA TRP A 165 12.86 4.82 -9.92
C TRP A 165 13.41 5.82 -10.91
N THR A 166 13.05 7.09 -10.69
CA THR A 166 13.62 8.23 -11.41
C THR A 166 13.94 9.33 -10.42
N LYS A 167 14.92 10.18 -10.76
CA LYS A 167 15.25 11.39 -10.02
C LYS A 167 15.07 12.58 -10.98
N ASP A 168 14.23 13.52 -10.59
CA ASP A 168 13.92 14.72 -11.40
C ASP A 168 13.45 14.36 -12.83
N GLY A 169 12.78 13.21 -12.99
CA GLY A 169 12.34 12.68 -14.28
C GLY A 169 13.40 11.95 -15.12
N ALA A 170 14.64 11.89 -14.66
CA ALA A 170 15.75 11.19 -15.32
C ALA A 170 16.13 9.88 -14.59
N GLU A 171 17.03 9.12 -15.20
CA GLU A 171 17.62 7.93 -14.57
C GLU A 171 18.37 8.29 -13.28
N LEU A 172 18.40 7.36 -12.34
CA LEU A 172 19.11 7.54 -11.08
C LEU A 172 20.63 7.73 -11.30
N PRO A 173 21.31 8.55 -10.48
CA PRO A 173 22.76 8.63 -10.48
C PRO A 173 23.42 7.26 -10.27
N LYS A 174 24.59 7.05 -10.89
CA LYS A 174 25.28 5.74 -10.96
C LYS A 174 25.69 5.18 -9.59
N ASP A 175 25.86 6.05 -8.60
CA ASP A 175 26.24 5.71 -7.23
C ASP A 175 25.04 5.33 -6.34
N VAL A 176 23.81 5.51 -6.83
CA VAL A 176 22.60 5.02 -6.16
C VAL A 176 22.47 3.52 -6.38
N LYS A 177 22.46 2.76 -5.29
CA LYS A 177 22.27 1.31 -5.33
C LYS A 177 20.81 0.96 -5.10
N MET A 178 20.26 0.10 -5.95
CA MET A 178 18.93 -0.45 -5.79
C MET A 178 18.98 -1.86 -5.21
N SER A 179 18.14 -2.14 -4.24
CA SER A 179 17.89 -3.49 -3.75
C SER A 179 16.39 -3.76 -3.65
N PHE A 180 16.03 -5.04 -3.71
CA PHE A 180 14.65 -5.48 -3.63
C PHE A 180 14.50 -6.47 -2.49
N SER A 181 13.46 -6.29 -1.70
CA SER A 181 13.04 -7.20 -0.64
C SER A 181 11.52 -7.27 -0.60
N GLY A 182 10.96 -8.12 0.24
CA GLY A 182 9.51 -8.18 0.37
C GLY A 182 9.09 -8.82 1.69
N THR A 183 7.86 -8.49 2.07
CA THR A 183 7.17 -9.01 3.24
C THR A 183 5.84 -9.63 2.79
N LYS A 184 5.02 -10.11 3.72
CA LYS A 184 3.66 -10.59 3.41
C LYS A 184 2.77 -9.50 2.81
N GLN A 185 2.98 -8.25 3.18
CA GLN A 185 2.12 -7.12 2.79
C GLN A 185 2.73 -6.24 1.70
N TRP A 186 4.06 -6.14 1.66
CA TRP A 186 4.77 -5.15 0.86
C TRP A 186 5.84 -5.77 -0.02
N LEU A 187 5.87 -5.41 -1.31
CA LEU A 187 7.06 -5.51 -2.14
C LEU A 187 7.86 -4.23 -1.94
N ILE A 188 9.16 -4.35 -1.68
CA ILE A 188 9.99 -3.23 -1.25
C ILE A 188 11.13 -3.05 -2.25
N SER A 189 11.19 -1.89 -2.89
CA SER A 189 12.34 -1.45 -3.67
C SER A 189 13.06 -0.34 -2.91
N ARG A 190 14.30 -0.59 -2.51
CA ARG A 190 15.10 0.32 -1.69
C ARG A 190 16.19 0.94 -2.54
N ILE A 191 16.35 2.25 -2.43
CA ILE A 191 17.53 2.96 -2.93
C ILE A 191 18.44 3.31 -1.75
N SER A 192 19.74 3.12 -1.94
CA SER A 192 20.76 3.40 -0.95
C SER A 192 21.88 4.24 -1.55
N ILE A 193 22.23 5.32 -0.85
CA ILE A 193 23.31 6.23 -1.21
C ILE A 193 24.25 6.26 -0.01
N LEU A 194 25.46 5.71 -0.15
CA LEU A 194 26.39 5.58 0.96
C LEU A 194 27.01 6.92 1.39
N GLN A 195 27.23 7.83 0.42
CA GLN A 195 27.80 9.16 0.70
C GLN A 195 26.94 10.24 0.03
N ALA A 196 26.04 10.83 0.80
CA ALA A 196 25.19 11.92 0.34
C ALA A 196 26.02 13.15 -0.07
N ASN A 197 25.65 13.76 -1.20
CA ASN A 197 26.27 14.96 -1.73
C ASN A 197 25.16 15.83 -2.36
N ARG A 198 25.50 17.01 -2.86
CA ARG A 198 24.50 17.93 -3.44
C ARG A 198 23.87 17.44 -4.74
N VAL A 199 24.50 16.52 -5.48
CA VAL A 199 23.91 15.97 -6.72
C VAL A 199 22.74 15.03 -6.43
N HIS A 200 22.62 14.55 -5.18
CA HIS A 200 21.49 13.75 -4.70
C HIS A 200 20.25 14.59 -4.36
N ASN A 201 20.33 15.92 -4.39
CA ASN A 201 19.16 16.78 -4.17
C ASN A 201 18.20 16.63 -5.34
N GLY A 202 16.92 16.40 -5.07
CA GLY A 202 15.90 16.28 -6.11
C GLY A 202 14.63 15.57 -5.67
N VAL A 203 13.72 15.40 -6.61
CA VAL A 203 12.49 14.64 -6.45
C VAL A 203 12.73 13.20 -6.90
N TYR A 204 12.60 12.27 -5.96
CA TYR A 204 12.67 10.84 -6.24
C TYR A 204 11.26 10.31 -6.49
N ASN A 205 11.04 9.70 -7.65
CA ASN A 205 9.75 9.16 -8.05
C ASN A 205 9.84 7.64 -8.22
N CYS A 206 9.00 6.92 -7.48
CA CYS A 206 8.82 5.48 -7.61
C CYS A 206 7.58 5.21 -8.44
N THR A 207 7.74 4.50 -9.57
CA THR A 207 6.66 4.13 -10.48
C THR A 207 6.48 2.62 -10.52
N VAL A 208 5.23 2.17 -10.46
CA VAL A 208 4.83 0.76 -10.46
C VAL A 208 4.03 0.44 -11.70
N ALA A 209 4.56 -0.46 -12.52
CA ALA A 209 3.99 -0.94 -13.78
C ALA A 209 3.58 0.19 -14.75
N GLY A 210 4.22 1.37 -14.65
CA GLY A 210 3.88 2.57 -15.43
C GLY A 210 2.50 3.17 -15.12
N LYS A 211 1.79 2.71 -14.07
CA LYS A 211 0.40 3.11 -13.78
C LYS A 211 0.23 3.93 -12.52
N GLN A 212 0.93 3.57 -11.46
CA GLN A 212 0.89 4.28 -10.18
C GLN A 212 2.27 4.79 -9.84
N SER A 213 2.36 6.02 -9.35
CA SER A 213 3.62 6.65 -9.00
C SER A 213 3.46 7.51 -7.76
N THR A 214 4.49 7.54 -6.92
CA THR A 214 4.58 8.43 -5.76
C THR A 214 5.96 9.05 -5.70
N SER A 215 6.05 10.27 -5.17
CA SER A 215 7.27 11.06 -5.19
C SER A 215 7.59 11.65 -3.82
N ALA A 216 8.88 11.77 -3.52
CA ALA A 216 9.38 12.41 -2.32
C ALA A 216 10.59 13.31 -2.64
N GLN A 217 10.62 14.48 -2.00
CA GLN A 217 11.70 15.44 -2.10
C GLN A 217 12.83 15.06 -1.13
N VAL A 218 14.06 14.98 -1.64
CA VAL A 218 15.26 14.74 -0.84
C VAL A 218 16.18 15.95 -0.94
N GLN A 219 16.64 16.43 0.21
CA GLN A 219 17.56 17.55 0.30
C GLN A 219 18.77 17.21 1.17
N VAL A 220 19.97 17.38 0.62
CA VAL A 220 21.24 17.24 1.32
C VAL A 220 21.74 18.63 1.70
N LEU A 221 21.82 18.87 3.00
CA LEU A 221 22.24 20.12 3.60
C LEU A 221 23.73 20.06 3.98
N ASN A 222 24.39 21.21 3.91
CA ASN A 222 25.73 21.33 4.50
C ASN A 222 25.61 21.20 6.02
N GLY A 223 26.45 20.37 6.63
CA GLY A 223 26.69 20.47 8.06
C GLY A 223 27.33 21.81 8.34
N THR A 224 26.70 22.62 9.19
CA THR A 224 27.33 23.76 9.87
C THR A 224 28.33 23.28 10.89
#